data_AF-A0A259PLV9-F1
#
_entry.id   AF-A0A259PLV9-F1
#
_cell.length_a   1.000
_cell.length_b   1.000
_cell.length_c   1.000
_cell.angle_alpha   90.00
_cell.angle_beta   90.00
_cell.angle_gamma   90.00
#
_symmetry.space_group_name_H-M   'P 1'
#
loop_
_entity.id
_entity.type
_entity.pdbx_description
1 polymer ?
#
loop_
_entity_poly.entity_id
_entity_poly.type
_entity_poly.pdbx_seq_one_letter_code
_entity_poly.pdbx_strand_id
1 'polypeptide(L)' 'MSKAEQILAALGGSANVVDLEPCITRLRVEVTDTQQVDEAGLRASGAFGVVRSGKVVQVIVGPEADSLAAELDSLR' A
#
# COMPACT_ATOMS: atom_id res chain seq x y z
N MET A 1 3.47 -15.41 -1.34
CA MET A 1 3.75 -13.97 -1.38
C MET A 1 3.57 -13.40 0.01
N SER A 2 4.50 -12.59 0.48
CA SER A 2 4.36 -11.85 1.73
C SER A 2 3.23 -10.83 1.64
N LYS A 3 2.80 -10.29 2.78
CA LYS A 3 1.77 -9.24 2.82
C LYS A 3 2.24 -7.99 2.07
N ALA A 4 3.53 -7.63 2.19
CA ALA A 4 4.12 -6.52 1.46
C ALA A 4 4.10 -6.75 -0.07
N GLU A 5 4.49 -7.94 -0.55
CA GLU A 5 4.43 -8.27 -1.98
C GLU A 5 3.01 -8.15 -2.55
N GLN A 6 2.01 -8.63 -1.81
CA GLN A 6 0.61 -8.54 -2.21
C GLN A 6 0.12 -7.08 -2.24
N ILE A 7 0.49 -6.28 -1.25
CA ILE A 7 0.16 -4.84 -1.21
C ILE A 7 0.81 -4.13 -2.39
N LEU A 8 2.09 -4.38 -2.66
CA LEU A 8 2.81 -3.76 -3.78
C LEU A 8 2.17 -4.11 -5.13
N ALA A 9 1.83 -5.37 -5.34
CA ALA A 9 1.13 -5.82 -6.54
C ALA A 9 -0.24 -5.14 -6.68
N ALA A 10 -1.01 -5.06 -5.60
CA ALA A 10 -2.32 -4.41 -5.58
C ALA A 10 -2.23 -2.87 -5.72
N LEU A 11 -1.09 -2.26 -5.43
CA LEU A 11 -0.82 -0.84 -5.72
C LEU A 11 -0.46 -0.59 -7.19
N GLY A 12 -0.35 -1.62 -8.03
CA GLY A 12 0.08 -1.51 -9.43
C GLY A 12 1.59 -1.75 -9.64
N GLY A 13 2.29 -2.26 -8.63
CA GLY A 13 3.72 -2.55 -8.67
C GLY A 13 4.61 -1.38 -8.27
N SER A 14 5.93 -1.63 -8.20
CA SER A 14 6.94 -0.63 -7.76
C SER A 14 6.92 0.64 -8.60
N ALA A 15 6.78 0.52 -9.91
CA ALA A 15 6.74 1.66 -10.83
C ALA A 15 5.53 2.58 -10.62
N ASN A 16 4.45 2.09 -9.98
CA ASN A 16 3.28 2.90 -9.70
C ASN A 16 3.37 3.63 -8.35
N VAL A 17 4.29 3.24 -7.46
CA VAL A 17 4.47 3.87 -6.13
C VAL A 17 5.49 5.00 -6.22
N VAL A 18 5.05 6.22 -5.92
CA VAL A 18 5.89 7.43 -5.91
C VAL A 18 6.53 7.62 -4.55
N ASP A 19 5.72 7.52 -3.51
CA ASP A 19 6.14 7.74 -2.13
C ASP A 19 5.34 6.82 -1.20
N LEU A 20 5.97 6.42 -0.10
CA LEU A 20 5.35 5.59 0.92
C LEU A 20 5.75 6.09 2.31
N GLU A 21 4.75 6.56 3.04
CA GLU A 21 4.92 7.09 4.39
C GLU A 21 4.07 6.25 5.36
N PRO A 22 4.68 5.47 6.26
CA PRO A 22 3.93 4.81 7.31
C PRO A 22 3.49 5.80 8.40
N CYS A 23 2.34 5.52 8.98
CA CYS A 23 1.87 6.06 10.25
C CYS A 23 1.73 4.90 11.25
N ILE A 24 1.13 5.15 12.42
CA ILE A 24 0.89 4.11 13.44
C ILE A 24 0.04 2.94 12.93
N THR A 25 -1.02 3.21 12.14
CA THR A 25 -2.00 2.18 11.74
C THR A 25 -2.24 2.06 10.24
N ARG A 26 -1.56 2.88 9.43
CA ARG A 26 -1.82 3.00 8.00
C ARG A 26 -0.56 3.29 7.21
N LEU A 27 -0.53 2.83 5.97
CA LEU A 27 0.41 3.22 4.94
C LEU A 27 -0.22 4.33 4.11
N ARG A 28 0.44 5.48 3.99
CA ARG A 28 0.07 6.54 3.05
C ARG A 28 0.95 6.38 1.82
N VAL A 29 0.34 6.01 0.71
CA VAL A 29 1.03 5.72 -0.54
C VAL A 29 0.62 6.75 -1.57
N GLU A 30 1.56 7.50 -2.13
CA GLU A 30 1.33 8.28 -3.34
C GLU A 30 1.59 7.41 -4.56
N VAL A 31 0.66 7.40 -5.51
CA VAL A 31 0.80 6.62 -6.75
C VAL A 31 0.82 7.50 -8.00
N THR A 32 1.49 7.05 -9.06
CA THR A 32 1.49 7.76 -10.34
C THR A 32 0.13 7.66 -11.03
N ASP A 33 -0.47 6.47 -11.02
CA ASP A 33 -1.76 6.15 -11.64
C ASP A 33 -2.71 5.39 -10.69
N THR A 34 -3.83 6.03 -10.37
CA THR A 34 -4.86 5.48 -9.49
C THR A 34 -5.68 4.34 -10.11
N GLN A 35 -5.68 4.20 -11.45
CA GLN A 35 -6.45 3.16 -12.13
C GLN A 35 -5.81 1.78 -11.99
N GLN A 36 -4.50 1.73 -11.76
CA GLN A 36 -3.76 0.48 -11.53
C GLN A 36 -3.89 -0.06 -10.10
N VAL A 37 -4.49 0.71 -9.19
CA VAL A 37 -4.68 0.29 -7.80
C VAL A 37 -5.91 -0.62 -7.70
N ASP A 38 -5.72 -1.82 -7.16
CA ASP A 38 -6.75 -2.80 -6.85
C ASP A 38 -7.15 -2.75 -5.37
N GLU A 39 -8.30 -2.13 -5.06
CA GLU A 39 -8.79 -2.08 -3.67
C GLU A 39 -9.20 -3.45 -3.12
N ALA A 40 -9.70 -4.34 -3.98
CA ALA A 40 -10.12 -5.67 -3.55
C ALA A 40 -8.89 -6.50 -3.18
N GLY A 41 -7.83 -6.42 -3.98
CA GLY A 41 -6.52 -6.99 -3.70
C GLY A 41 -5.91 -6.45 -2.39
N LEU A 42 -5.96 -5.14 -2.16
CA LEU A 42 -5.48 -4.53 -0.91
C LEU A 42 -6.24 -5.03 0.32
N ARG A 43 -7.57 -5.21 0.23
CA ARG A 43 -8.36 -5.81 1.32
C ARG A 43 -8.04 -7.29 1.50
N ALA A 44 -7.87 -8.02 0.41
CA ALA A 44 -7.52 -9.44 0.43
C ALA A 44 -6.13 -9.71 1.02
N SER A 45 -5.19 -8.76 0.89
CA SER A 45 -3.88 -8.84 1.56
C SER A 45 -3.96 -8.59 3.07
N GLY A 46 -5.15 -8.35 3.62
CA GLY A 46 -5.38 -8.15 5.05
C GLY A 46 -5.36 -6.67 5.47
N ALA A 47 -5.62 -5.73 4.55
CA ALA A 47 -5.94 -4.36 4.95
C ALA A 47 -7.36 -4.30 5.55
N PHE A 48 -7.48 -3.64 6.69
CA PHE A 48 -8.77 -3.37 7.34
C PHE A 48 -9.62 -2.36 6.55
N GLY A 49 -8.97 -1.51 5.77
CA GLY A 49 -9.65 -0.53 4.92
C GLY A 49 -8.70 0.15 3.96
N VAL A 50 -9.28 0.74 2.92
CA VAL A 50 -8.57 1.51 1.88
C VAL A 50 -9.31 2.82 1.71
N VAL A 51 -8.58 3.94 1.72
CA VAL A 51 -9.13 5.29 1.49
C VAL A 51 -8.36 5.94 0.35
N ARG A 52 -9.06 6.45 -0.66
CA ARG A 52 -8.45 7.18 -1.78
C ARG A 52 -8.73 8.67 -1.68
N SER A 53 -7.73 9.49 -1.97
CA SER A 53 -7.86 10.93 -2.08
C SER A 53 -6.91 11.44 -3.17
N GLY A 54 -7.47 11.67 -4.36
CA GLY A 54 -6.66 11.95 -5.55
C GLY A 54 -5.66 10.82 -5.80
N LYS A 55 -4.36 11.16 -5.89
CA LYS A 55 -3.25 10.22 -6.08
C LYS A 55 -2.79 9.50 -4.83
N VAL A 56 -3.35 9.85 -3.67
CA VAL A 56 -2.97 9.24 -2.40
C VAL A 56 -3.92 8.10 -2.05
N VAL A 57 -3.35 6.93 -1.79
CA VAL A 57 -4.02 5.73 -1.29
C VAL A 57 -3.57 5.49 0.14
N GLN A 58 -4.52 5.40 1.07
CA GLN A 58 -4.25 5.04 2.46
C GLN A 58 -4.69 3.60 2.70
N VAL A 59 -3.75 2.73 3.07
CA VAL A 59 -4.00 1.31 3.35
C VAL A 59 -3.91 1.11 4.87
N ILE A 60 -5.03 0.78 5.50
CA ILE A 60 -5.11 0.61 6.95
C ILE A 60 -4.74 -0.83 7.27
N VAL A 61 -3.56 -1.03 7.87
CA VAL A 61 -2.97 -2.36 8.14
C VAL A 61 -2.79 -2.63 9.64
N GLY A 62 -3.08 -1.64 10.49
CA GLY A 62 -2.89 -1.75 11.94
C GLY A 62 -1.44 -1.51 12.35
N PRO A 63 -1.02 -1.95 13.55
CA PRO A 63 0.26 -1.58 14.17
C PRO A 63 1.50 -2.08 13.43
N GLU A 64 1.34 -2.94 12.43
CA GLU A 64 2.41 -3.46 11.56
C GLU A 64 2.74 -2.53 10.38
N ALA A 65 2.18 -1.33 10.33
CA ALA A 65 2.40 -0.37 9.25
C ALA A 65 3.88 -0.03 9.05
N ASP A 66 4.63 0.27 10.10
CA ASP A 66 6.07 0.58 10.00
C ASP A 66 6.87 -0.61 9.44
N SER A 67 6.60 -1.83 9.92
CA SER A 67 7.27 -3.03 9.42
C SER A 67 6.93 -3.34 7.97
N LEU A 68 5.67 -3.15 7.57
CA LEU A 68 5.24 -3.36 6.19
C LEU A 68 5.83 -2.30 5.26
N ALA A 69 5.98 -1.06 5.71
CA ALA A 69 6.63 -0.01 4.94
C ALA A 69 8.10 -0.36 4.65
N ALA A 70 8.85 -0.80 5.67
CA ALA A 70 10.23 -1.21 5.50
C ALA A 70 10.38 -2.42 4.55
N GLU A 71 9.49 -3.41 4.66
CA GLU A 71 9.48 -4.55 3.75
C GLU A 71 9.12 -4.11 2.33
N LEU A 72 8.10 -3.26 2.17
CA LEU A 72 7.74 -2.69 0.87
C LEU A 72 8.91 -1.90 0.27
N ASP A 73 9.63 -1.08 1.04
CA ASP A 73 10.80 -0.32 0.56
C ASP A 73 11.89 -1.26 0.04
N SER A 74 12.05 -2.46 0.62
CA SER A 74 13.04 -3.42 0.14
C SER A 74 12.67 -4.13 -1.18
N LEU A 75 11.40 -4.04 -1.59
CA LEU A 75 10.85 -4.73 -2.76
C LEU A 75 10.72 -3.85 -4.01
N ARG A 76 10.99 -2.54 -3.90
CA ARG A 76 10.86 -1.55 -5.00
C ARG A 76 12.23 -1.04 -5.43
#